data_AF-A0A7G6DZW0-F1
#
_entry.id   AF-A0A7G6DZW0-F1
#
_cell.length_a   1.000
_cell.length_b   1.000
_cell.length_c   1.000
_cell.angle_alpha   90.00
_cell.angle_beta   90.00
_cell.angle_gamma   90.00
#
_symmetry.space_group_name_H-M   'P 1'
#
loop_
_entity.id
_entity.type
_entity.pdbx_description
1 polymer ?
#
loop_
_entity_poly.entity_id
_entity_poly.type
_entity_poly.pdbx_seq_one_letter_code
_entity_poly.pdbx_strand_id
1 'polypeptide(L)'
;MFRVCLQVSQVNMRTNADMEKLKVWVAFRSFLNEIGLSYTLLQLSQFVDVREYARWYSERLEKSRLTPQLKESGQNVVKFIEELDENKNSRDYSGYIVFHYDPDDPLFHAETGVKTGNPKVDEVISKLTGKKHLPAEERKNLARMVLNEAVQITRSYAEQMGMQCRQLDRAGVYDLSYRVIQKDMSAFSGVEEASDAQCFTPFHDSLTAKLVQLETSGGRE
;
A
#
# COMPACT_ATOMS: atom_id res chain seq x y z
N MET A 1 20.82 -1.80 -3.77
CA MET A 1 19.62 -1.71 -2.91
C MET A 1 18.46 -2.63 -3.34
N PHE A 2 18.02 -3.49 -2.42
CA PHE A 2 16.87 -4.39 -2.51
C PHE A 2 15.83 -4.04 -1.44
N ARG A 3 14.55 -4.31 -1.71
CA ARG A 3 13.45 -3.95 -0.81
C ARG A 3 12.40 -5.06 -0.75
N VAL A 4 11.74 -5.20 0.41
CA VAL A 4 10.50 -5.96 0.55
C VAL A 4 9.46 -5.09 1.26
N CYS A 5 8.23 -5.15 0.80
CA CYS A 5 7.11 -4.40 1.36
C CYS A 5 6.11 -5.36 1.99
N LEU A 6 5.68 -5.04 3.20
CA LEU A 6 4.68 -5.77 3.96
C LEU A 6 3.48 -4.85 4.21
N GLN A 7 2.28 -5.37 4.04
CA GLN A 7 1.06 -4.75 4.52
C GLN A 7 0.72 -5.34 5.89
N VAL A 8 0.40 -4.46 6.83
CA VAL A 8 0.03 -4.81 8.20
C VAL A 8 -1.33 -4.23 8.55
N SER A 9 -2.21 -5.05 9.13
CA SER A 9 -3.52 -4.60 9.59
C SER A 9 -3.39 -3.85 10.92
N GLN A 10 -4.35 -2.99 11.22
CA GLN A 10 -4.44 -2.36 12.53
C GLN A 10 -5.02 -3.31 13.58
N VAL A 11 -4.54 -3.20 14.81
CA VAL A 11 -5.18 -3.82 15.98
C VAL A 11 -6.18 -2.84 16.57
N ASN A 12 -7.39 -3.32 16.86
CA ASN A 12 -8.39 -2.53 17.55
C ASN A 12 -7.99 -2.34 19.02
N MET A 13 -7.28 -1.26 19.31
CA MET A 13 -6.88 -0.92 20.67
C MET A 13 -8.03 -0.39 21.53
N ARG A 14 -9.15 0.05 20.93
CA ARG A 14 -10.23 0.75 21.65
C ARG A 14 -11.01 -0.18 22.57
N THR A 15 -11.20 -1.42 22.15
CA THR A 15 -12.00 -2.42 22.87
C THR A 15 -11.18 -3.32 23.78
N ASN A 16 -9.85 -3.25 23.70
CA ASN A 16 -8.95 -4.11 24.46
C ASN A 16 -8.83 -3.65 25.91
N ALA A 17 -8.57 -4.60 26.82
CA ALA A 17 -8.23 -4.28 28.20
C ALA A 17 -6.83 -3.63 28.28
N ASP A 18 -6.56 -2.84 29.32
CA ASP A 18 -5.28 -2.11 29.43
C ASP A 18 -4.06 -3.04 29.46
N MET A 19 -4.20 -4.21 30.07
CA MET A 19 -3.17 -5.26 30.05
C MET A 19 -2.89 -5.81 28.66
N GLU A 20 -3.90 -5.91 27.80
CA GLU A 20 -3.74 -6.36 26.42
C GLU A 20 -3.06 -5.28 25.57
N LYS A 21 -3.45 -4.01 25.77
CA LYS A 21 -2.75 -2.88 25.12
C LYS A 21 -1.27 -2.85 25.49
N LEU A 22 -0.94 -3.08 26.76
CA LEU A 22 0.44 -3.14 27.24
C LEU A 22 1.21 -4.29 26.57
N LYS A 23 0.61 -5.48 26.46
CA LYS A 23 1.23 -6.62 25.77
C LYS A 23 1.55 -6.30 24.32
N VAL A 24 0.63 -5.67 23.59
CA VAL A 24 0.88 -5.25 22.20
C VAL A 24 2.03 -4.25 22.11
N TRP A 25 2.08 -3.27 23.02
CA TRP A 25 3.19 -2.31 23.07
C TRP A 25 4.55 -2.95 23.38
N VAL A 26 4.58 -3.91 24.31
CA VAL A 26 5.80 -4.65 24.65
C VAL A 26 6.26 -5.49 23.45
N ALA A 27 5.34 -6.20 22.79
CA ALA A 27 5.65 -6.99 21.60
C ALA A 27 6.16 -6.10 20.45
N PHE A 28 5.54 -4.92 20.23
CA PHE A 28 6.02 -3.95 19.25
C PHE A 28 7.42 -3.45 19.57
N ARG A 29 7.72 -3.13 20.84
CA ARG A 29 9.05 -2.70 21.26
C ARG A 29 10.09 -3.80 21.07
N SER A 30 9.75 -5.05 21.40
CA SER A 30 10.62 -6.21 21.16
C SER A 30 10.92 -6.39 19.68
N PHE A 31 9.91 -6.24 18.82
CA PHE A 31 10.09 -6.25 17.36
C PHE A 31 11.10 -5.20 16.89
N LEU A 32 10.97 -3.93 17.33
CA LEU A 32 11.89 -2.86 16.92
C LEU A 32 13.34 -3.13 17.34
N ASN A 33 13.54 -3.84 18.46
CA ASN A 33 14.87 -4.22 18.93
C ASN A 33 15.45 -5.42 18.15
N GLU A 34 14.61 -6.31 17.63
CA GLU A 34 15.05 -7.55 16.96
C GLU A 34 15.26 -7.39 15.46
N ILE A 35 14.53 -6.48 14.81
CA ILE A 35 14.44 -6.44 13.35
C ILE A 35 15.76 -6.09 12.65
N GLY A 36 16.70 -5.44 13.36
CA GLY A 36 18.12 -5.32 12.99
C GLY A 36 18.48 -4.69 11.64
N LEU A 37 17.48 -4.34 10.84
CA LEU A 37 17.58 -3.87 9.47
C LEU A 37 16.99 -2.47 9.34
N SER A 38 17.36 -1.76 8.28
CA SER A 38 16.74 -0.48 7.97
C SER A 38 15.30 -0.71 7.51
N TYR A 39 14.35 -0.01 8.12
CA TYR A 39 12.94 -0.08 7.76
C TYR A 39 12.26 1.29 7.74
N THR A 40 11.19 1.37 6.95
CA THR A 40 10.28 2.52 6.91
C THR A 40 8.89 2.05 7.32
N LEU A 41 8.28 2.69 8.31
CA LEU A 41 6.88 2.51 8.67
C LEU A 41 6.04 3.55 7.93
N LEU A 42 5.07 3.11 7.14
CA LEU A 42 4.17 3.96 6.39
C LEU A 42 2.73 3.72 6.86
N GLN A 43 2.04 4.80 7.20
CA GLN A 43 0.60 4.77 7.47
C GLN A 43 -0.09 5.67 6.46
N LEU A 44 -0.91 5.06 5.60
CA LEU A 44 -1.72 5.78 4.65
C LEU A 44 -3.13 5.90 5.23
N SER A 45 -3.65 7.12 5.20
CA SER A 45 -5.05 7.40 5.49
C SER A 45 -5.75 7.79 4.20
N GLN A 46 -6.82 7.08 3.90
CA GLN A 46 -7.73 7.43 2.82
C GLN A 46 -8.99 8.02 3.45
N PHE A 47 -9.40 9.18 2.97
CA PHE A 47 -10.64 9.83 3.36
C PHE A 47 -11.46 10.00 2.08
N VAL A 48 -12.64 9.41 2.05
CA VAL A 48 -13.57 9.56 0.93
C VAL A 48 -14.64 10.54 1.36
N ASP A 49 -14.63 11.75 0.80
CA ASP A 49 -15.74 12.68 0.97
C ASP A 49 -16.83 12.33 -0.04
N VAL A 50 -17.87 11.65 0.41
CA VAL A 50 -18.99 11.24 -0.45
C VAL A 50 -20.07 12.31 -0.58
N ARG A 51 -19.98 13.43 0.18
CA ARG A 51 -21.00 14.50 0.18
C ARG A 51 -21.13 15.19 -1.17
N GLU A 52 -19.99 15.44 -1.82
CA GLU A 52 -20.00 16.06 -3.14
C GLU A 52 -20.65 15.15 -4.19
N TYR A 53 -20.39 13.84 -4.10
CA TYR A 53 -21.04 12.85 -4.95
C TYR A 53 -22.55 12.75 -4.68
N ALA A 54 -22.97 12.72 -3.41
CA ALA A 54 -24.38 12.74 -3.02
C ALA A 54 -25.10 13.99 -3.58
N ARG A 55 -24.48 15.17 -3.46
CA ARG A 55 -25.03 16.42 -4.02
C ARG A 55 -25.15 16.35 -5.54
N TRP A 56 -24.10 15.94 -6.23
CA TRP A 56 -24.10 15.79 -7.69
C TRP A 56 -25.16 14.79 -8.18
N TYR A 57 -25.30 13.66 -7.48
CA TYR A 57 -26.27 12.62 -7.83
C TYR A 57 -27.71 13.10 -7.61
N SER A 58 -27.96 13.81 -6.52
CA SER A 58 -29.24 14.47 -6.22
C SER A 58 -29.61 15.50 -7.31
N GLU A 59 -28.68 16.39 -7.68
CA GLU A 59 -28.90 17.36 -8.76
C GLU A 59 -29.20 16.68 -10.11
N ARG A 60 -28.56 15.54 -10.40
CA ARG A 60 -28.84 14.76 -11.61
C ARG A 60 -30.22 14.14 -11.58
N LEU A 61 -30.68 13.61 -10.44
CA LEU A 61 -32.03 13.06 -10.27
C LEU A 61 -33.11 14.13 -10.48
N GLU A 62 -32.88 15.35 -10.02
CA GLU A 62 -33.81 16.47 -10.21
C GLU A 62 -33.89 16.88 -11.69
N LYS A 63 -32.74 17.01 -12.36
CA LYS A 63 -32.62 17.47 -13.75
C LYS A 63 -33.03 16.41 -14.78
N SER A 64 -33.12 15.13 -14.40
CA SER A 64 -33.45 14.04 -15.31
C SER A 64 -34.96 13.74 -15.39
N ARG A 65 -35.42 13.38 -16.59
CA ARG A 65 -36.80 12.95 -16.86
C ARG A 65 -36.96 11.47 -16.51
N LEU A 66 -37.03 11.19 -15.22
CA LEU A 66 -37.27 9.86 -14.66
C LEU A 66 -38.72 9.70 -14.21
N THR A 67 -39.21 8.47 -14.16
CA THR A 67 -40.52 8.16 -13.55
C THR A 67 -40.49 8.45 -12.05
N PRO A 68 -41.65 8.70 -11.41
CA PRO A 68 -41.71 8.99 -9.98
C PRO A 68 -41.06 7.90 -9.12
N GLN A 69 -41.26 6.62 -9.47
CA GLN A 69 -40.68 5.49 -8.73
C GLN A 69 -39.15 5.46 -8.84
N LEU A 70 -38.59 5.82 -10.01
CA LEU A 70 -37.14 5.89 -10.20
C LEU A 70 -36.51 7.08 -9.46
N LYS A 71 -37.23 8.21 -9.36
CA LYS A 71 -36.79 9.35 -8.55
C LYS A 71 -36.76 9.01 -7.06
N GLU A 72 -37.79 8.34 -6.56
CA GLU A 72 -37.86 7.87 -5.18
C GLU A 72 -36.75 6.86 -4.85
N SER A 73 -36.53 5.88 -5.75
CA SER A 73 -35.41 4.95 -5.62
C SER A 73 -34.05 5.66 -5.61
N GLY A 74 -33.86 6.67 -6.47
CA GLY A 74 -32.65 7.49 -6.48
C GLY A 74 -32.44 8.30 -5.21
N GLN A 75 -33.51 8.86 -4.63
CA GLN A 75 -33.45 9.56 -3.34
C GLN A 75 -33.07 8.62 -2.19
N ASN A 76 -33.52 7.36 -2.22
CA ASN A 76 -33.09 6.37 -1.23
C ASN A 76 -31.59 6.05 -1.34
N VAL A 77 -31.02 6.07 -2.55
CA VAL A 77 -29.57 5.94 -2.76
C VAL A 77 -28.82 7.16 -2.22
N VAL A 78 -29.33 8.38 -2.45
CA VAL A 78 -28.74 9.61 -1.85
C VAL A 78 -28.72 9.51 -0.33
N LYS A 79 -29.85 9.16 0.29
CA LYS A 79 -29.94 8.99 1.75
C LYS A 79 -28.98 7.93 2.27
N PHE A 80 -28.86 6.80 1.58
CA PHE A 80 -27.89 5.77 1.94
C PHE A 80 -26.44 6.28 1.89
N ILE A 81 -26.09 7.08 0.87
CA ILE A 81 -24.75 7.68 0.75
C ILE A 81 -24.50 8.72 1.85
N GLU A 82 -25.50 9.54 2.18
CA GLU A 82 -25.42 10.52 3.27
C GLU A 82 -25.31 9.83 4.64
N GLU A 83 -26.04 8.73 4.87
CA GLU A 83 -25.94 7.91 6.09
C GLU A 83 -24.56 7.24 6.24
N LEU A 84 -23.89 6.93 5.12
CA LEU A 84 -22.51 6.44 5.12
C LEU A 84 -21.52 7.53 5.57
N ASP A 85 -21.83 8.81 5.35
CA ASP A 85 -21.00 9.95 5.78
C ASP A 85 -21.24 10.29 7.27
N GLU A 86 -22.51 10.40 7.68
CA GLU A 86 -22.89 10.80 9.04
C GLU A 86 -22.46 9.80 10.13
N ASN A 87 -22.52 8.50 9.84
CA ASN A 87 -22.17 7.46 10.82
C ASN A 87 -20.71 7.02 10.76
N LYS A 88 -19.96 7.47 9.75
CA LYS A 88 -18.64 6.94 9.43
C LYS A 88 -17.79 8.07 8.86
N ASN A 89 -17.15 8.78 9.78
CA ASN A 89 -15.85 9.41 9.57
C ASN A 89 -14.78 8.31 9.31
N SER A 90 -15.05 7.42 8.34
CA SER A 90 -14.31 6.18 8.06
C SER A 90 -13.10 6.56 7.24
N ARG A 91 -12.17 7.23 7.94
CA ARG A 91 -10.81 7.32 7.48
C ARG A 91 -10.24 5.92 7.57
N ASP A 92 -10.13 5.26 6.43
CA ASP A 92 -9.53 3.94 6.36
C ASP A 92 -8.02 4.11 6.44
N TYR A 93 -7.41 3.35 7.36
CA TYR A 93 -5.98 3.37 7.57
C TYR A 93 -5.36 2.06 7.11
N SER A 94 -4.37 2.17 6.23
CA SER A 94 -3.55 1.03 5.80
C SER A 94 -2.12 1.22 6.28
N GLY A 95 -1.60 0.23 7.00
CA GLY A 95 -0.23 0.21 7.49
C GLY A 95 0.68 -0.60 6.56
N TYR A 96 1.89 -0.10 6.33
CA TYR A 96 2.92 -0.79 5.56
C TYR A 96 4.28 -0.69 6.26
N ILE A 97 5.09 -1.74 6.11
CA ILE A 97 6.48 -1.80 6.57
C ILE A 97 7.34 -2.10 5.35
N VAL A 98 8.33 -1.27 5.08
CA VAL A 98 9.26 -1.46 3.97
C VAL A 98 10.65 -1.70 4.53
N PHE A 99 11.20 -2.89 4.29
CA PHE A 99 12.58 -3.20 4.64
C PHE A 99 13.52 -2.86 3.49
N HIS A 100 14.69 -2.35 3.88
CA HIS A 100 15.74 -1.91 2.98
C HIS A 100 17.01 -2.70 3.28
N TYR A 101 17.57 -3.32 2.24
CA TYR A 101 18.84 -4.01 2.35
C TYR A 101 19.71 -3.67 1.16
N ASP A 102 20.95 -3.28 1.42
CA ASP A 102 21.93 -3.08 0.37
C ASP A 102 23.14 -4.00 0.62
N PRO A 103 23.34 -5.02 -0.23
CA PRO A 103 24.46 -5.95 -0.10
C PRO A 103 25.80 -5.31 -0.49
N ASP A 104 25.86 -4.03 -0.87
CA ASP A 104 27.11 -3.33 -1.13
C ASP A 104 27.35 -2.20 -0.11
N ASP A 105 26.44 -2.02 0.86
CA ASP A 105 26.57 -0.96 1.87
C ASP A 105 27.66 -1.32 2.88
N PRO A 106 28.70 -0.46 3.02
CA PRO A 106 29.81 -0.70 3.92
C PRO A 106 29.38 -0.82 5.39
N LEU A 107 28.21 -0.35 5.80
CA LEU A 107 27.70 -0.59 7.16
C LEU A 107 27.40 -2.07 7.44
N PHE A 108 27.13 -2.86 6.40
CA PHE A 108 26.94 -4.31 6.49
C PHE A 108 28.23 -5.11 6.22
N HIS A 109 29.23 -4.49 5.58
CA HIS A 109 30.51 -5.12 5.21
C HIS A 109 31.73 -4.65 6.00
N ALA A 110 31.60 -3.59 6.80
CA ALA A 110 32.70 -3.07 7.59
C ALA A 110 33.11 -4.13 8.61
N GLU A 111 34.41 -4.42 8.65
CA GLU A 111 35.11 -5.31 9.58
C GLU A 111 34.91 -4.97 11.07
N THR A 112 34.11 -3.95 11.38
CA THR A 112 33.65 -3.61 12.71
C THR A 112 32.29 -4.25 12.93
N GLY A 113 32.21 -5.25 13.80
CA GLY A 113 31.00 -6.04 14.07
C GLY A 113 29.77 -5.22 14.44
N VAL A 114 29.06 -4.73 13.41
CA VAL A 114 27.70 -4.23 13.50
C VAL A 114 26.82 -5.46 13.69
N LYS A 115 26.67 -5.86 14.95
CA LYS A 115 25.64 -6.81 15.35
C LYS A 115 24.31 -6.14 15.07
N THR A 116 23.55 -6.68 14.13
CA THR A 116 22.15 -6.30 13.91
C THR A 116 21.29 -6.58 15.15
N GLY A 117 21.86 -7.20 16.19
CA GLY A 117 21.19 -7.55 17.44
C GLY A 117 20.45 -8.88 17.32
N ASN A 118 20.32 -9.41 16.10
CA ASN A 118 19.71 -10.68 15.81
C ASN A 118 20.77 -11.70 15.39
N PRO A 119 21.03 -12.75 16.21
CA PRO A 119 22.08 -13.73 15.93
C PRO A 119 21.88 -14.49 14.62
N LYS A 120 20.64 -14.63 14.13
CA LYS A 120 20.38 -15.32 12.86
C LYS A 120 20.72 -14.47 11.64
N VAL A 121 20.39 -13.18 11.70
CA VAL A 121 20.73 -12.21 10.65
C VAL A 121 22.25 -12.03 10.62
N ASP A 122 22.87 -11.90 11.81
CA ASP A 122 24.32 -11.80 11.96
C ASP A 122 25.04 -13.08 11.49
N GLU A 123 24.47 -14.28 11.70
CA GLU A 123 25.04 -15.55 11.21
C GLU A 123 25.00 -15.65 9.67
N VAL A 124 23.92 -15.19 9.03
CA VAL A 124 23.81 -15.17 7.56
C VAL A 124 24.78 -14.15 6.95
N ILE A 125 24.93 -12.98 7.57
CA ILE A 125 25.86 -11.93 7.12
C ILE A 125 27.32 -12.37 7.33
N SER A 126 27.64 -12.90 8.51
CA SER A 126 29.01 -13.30 8.88
C SER A 126 29.58 -14.47 8.07
N LYS A 127 28.73 -15.38 7.58
CA LYS A 127 29.16 -16.48 6.70
C LYS A 127 29.69 -16.01 5.34
N LEU A 128 29.44 -14.75 4.95
CA LEU A 128 29.74 -14.23 3.61
C LEU A 128 30.51 -12.91 3.60
N THR A 129 30.71 -12.26 4.76
CA THR A 129 31.65 -11.15 4.95
C THR A 129 33.08 -11.63 4.70
N GLY A 130 33.66 -11.22 3.57
CA GLY A 130 35.01 -11.60 3.14
C GLY A 130 35.27 -11.43 1.64
N LYS A 131 34.21 -11.33 0.83
CA LYS A 131 34.32 -11.05 -0.61
C LYS A 131 33.88 -9.62 -0.91
N LYS A 132 34.84 -8.74 -1.20
CA LYS A 132 34.64 -7.32 -1.60
C LYS A 132 33.75 -7.12 -2.85
N HIS A 133 33.52 -8.18 -3.62
CA HIS A 133 32.61 -8.20 -4.76
C HIS A 133 31.93 -9.56 -4.84
N LEU A 134 30.68 -9.60 -4.38
CA LEU A 134 29.80 -10.74 -4.60
C LEU A 134 29.29 -10.70 -6.06
N PRO A 135 29.28 -11.83 -6.78
CA PRO A 135 28.61 -11.95 -8.07
C PRO A 135 27.16 -11.43 -8.00
N ALA A 136 26.64 -10.90 -9.11
CA ALA A 136 25.30 -10.31 -9.15
C ALA A 136 24.20 -11.28 -8.66
N GLU A 137 24.32 -12.57 -8.97
CA GLU A 137 23.38 -13.59 -8.51
C GLU A 137 23.53 -13.92 -7.02
N GLU A 138 24.76 -13.96 -6.49
CA GLU A 138 24.99 -14.15 -5.04
C GLU A 138 24.42 -12.97 -4.24
N ARG A 139 24.56 -11.73 -4.74
CA ARG A 139 23.97 -10.53 -4.13
C ARG A 139 22.45 -10.62 -4.04
N LYS A 140 21.79 -11.06 -5.12
CA LYS A 140 20.33 -11.24 -5.14
C LYS A 140 19.90 -12.31 -4.15
N ASN A 141 20.62 -13.43 -4.10
CA ASN A 141 20.28 -14.53 -3.19
C ASN A 141 20.47 -14.13 -1.72
N LEU A 142 21.56 -13.44 -1.40
CA LEU A 142 21.80 -12.86 -0.08
C LEU A 142 20.68 -11.91 0.32
N ALA A 143 20.35 -10.95 -0.55
CA ALA A 143 19.28 -10.00 -0.30
C ALA A 143 17.94 -10.69 -0.07
N ARG A 144 17.61 -11.72 -0.85
CA ARG A 144 16.40 -12.52 -0.64
C ARG A 144 16.39 -13.21 0.71
N MET A 145 17.51 -13.81 1.13
CA MET A 145 17.60 -14.49 2.43
C MET A 145 17.40 -13.51 3.59
N VAL A 146 18.13 -12.40 3.59
CA VAL A 146 18.05 -11.38 4.66
C VAL A 146 16.67 -10.75 4.73
N LEU A 147 16.10 -10.36 3.58
CA LEU A 147 14.75 -9.77 3.53
C LEU A 147 13.68 -10.80 3.91
N ASN A 148 13.82 -12.07 3.54
CA ASN A 148 12.88 -13.11 3.95
C ASN A 148 12.93 -13.37 5.46
N GLU A 149 14.11 -13.34 6.09
CA GLU A 149 14.23 -13.46 7.54
C GLU A 149 13.50 -12.29 8.24
N ALA A 150 13.69 -11.07 7.74
CA ALA A 150 12.96 -9.89 8.22
C ALA A 150 11.43 -10.05 8.11
N VAL A 151 10.96 -10.63 7.01
CA VAL A 151 9.54 -10.96 6.81
C VAL A 151 9.05 -11.98 7.85
N GLN A 152 9.81 -13.03 8.13
CA GLN A 152 9.43 -14.04 9.12
C GLN A 152 9.38 -13.47 10.53
N ILE A 153 10.39 -12.68 10.93
CA ILE A 153 10.42 -11.98 12.21
C ILE A 153 9.17 -11.09 12.32
N THR A 154 8.92 -10.26 11.31
CA THR A 154 7.77 -9.35 11.30
C THR A 154 6.44 -10.09 11.38
N ARG A 155 6.29 -11.21 10.67
CA ARG A 155 5.08 -12.04 10.72
C ARG A 155 4.86 -12.63 12.12
N SER A 156 5.91 -13.18 12.74
CA SER A 156 5.82 -13.74 14.09
C SER A 156 5.38 -12.68 15.12
N TYR A 157 5.97 -11.49 15.06
CA TYR A 157 5.58 -10.39 15.95
C TYR A 157 4.20 -9.84 15.64
N ALA A 158 3.81 -9.75 14.37
CA ALA A 158 2.46 -9.34 13.98
C ALA A 158 1.42 -10.30 14.56
N GLU A 159 1.64 -11.61 14.48
CA GLU A 159 0.75 -12.62 15.07
C GLU A 159 0.66 -12.48 16.60
N GLN A 160 1.78 -12.27 17.29
CA GLN A 160 1.78 -12.01 18.74
C GLN A 160 0.97 -10.77 19.14
N MET A 161 0.95 -9.76 18.27
CA MET A 161 0.19 -8.53 18.47
C MET A 161 -1.27 -8.65 18.03
N GLY A 162 -1.68 -9.74 17.38
CA GLY A 162 -3.01 -9.89 16.78
C GLY A 162 -3.19 -9.11 15.48
N MET A 163 -2.09 -8.75 14.80
CA MET A 163 -2.09 -8.13 13.48
C MET A 163 -1.97 -9.17 12.37
N GLN A 164 -2.64 -8.91 11.26
CA GLN A 164 -2.39 -9.63 10.01
C GLN A 164 -1.19 -8.99 9.29
N CYS A 165 -0.28 -9.82 8.79
CA CYS A 165 0.88 -9.39 8.04
C CYS A 165 0.97 -10.17 6.71
N ARG A 166 0.94 -9.43 5.59
CA ARG A 166 1.02 -9.99 4.24
C ARG A 166 2.15 -9.32 3.47
N GLN A 167 3.01 -10.13 2.85
CA GLN A 167 4.01 -9.62 1.91
C GLN A 167 3.32 -9.19 0.61
N LEU A 168 3.68 -7.99 0.13
CA LEU A 168 3.17 -7.49 -1.14
C LEU A 168 3.88 -8.18 -2.29
N ASP A 169 3.09 -8.59 -3.27
CA ASP A 169 3.54 -9.01 -4.58
C ASP A 169 3.84 -7.79 -5.45
N ARG A 170 4.29 -8.02 -6.69
CA ARG A 170 4.67 -6.93 -7.60
C ARG A 170 3.52 -5.96 -7.85
N ALA A 171 2.30 -6.47 -8.03
CA ALA A 171 1.11 -5.64 -8.20
C ALA A 171 0.85 -4.79 -6.95
N GLY A 172 0.89 -5.39 -5.76
CA GLY A 172 0.73 -4.66 -4.49
C GLY A 172 1.78 -3.58 -4.25
N VAL A 173 3.03 -3.76 -4.72
CA VAL A 173 4.07 -2.72 -4.61
C VAL A 173 3.77 -1.53 -5.54
N TYR A 174 3.28 -1.77 -6.75
CA TYR A 174 2.84 -0.69 -7.65
C TYR A 174 1.63 0.04 -7.08
N ASP A 175 0.66 -0.70 -6.51
CA ASP A 175 -0.50 -0.12 -5.85
C ASP A 175 -0.11 0.77 -4.66
N LEU A 176 0.78 0.29 -3.80
CA LEU A 176 1.34 1.11 -2.72
C LEU A 176 2.01 2.38 -3.25
N SER A 177 2.82 2.25 -4.30
CA SER A 177 3.53 3.40 -4.89
C SER A 177 2.55 4.43 -5.45
N TYR A 178 1.49 3.97 -6.12
CA TYR A 178 0.43 4.83 -6.63
C TYR A 178 -0.34 5.53 -5.51
N ARG A 179 -0.73 4.81 -4.45
CA ARG A 179 -1.41 5.42 -3.29
C ARG A 179 -0.55 6.48 -2.59
N VAL A 180 0.77 6.31 -2.58
CA VAL A 180 1.69 7.30 -2.03
C VAL A 180 1.79 8.54 -2.92
N ILE A 181 1.83 8.38 -4.25
CA ILE A 181 2.01 9.48 -5.21
C ILE A 181 0.68 10.21 -5.46
N GLN A 182 -0.40 9.47 -5.68
CA GLN A 182 -1.73 9.96 -6.01
C GLN A 182 -2.70 9.74 -4.85
N LYS A 183 -2.36 10.29 -3.69
CA LYS A 183 -3.13 10.09 -2.45
C LYS A 183 -4.63 10.33 -2.63
N ASP A 184 -5.00 11.44 -3.28
CA ASP A 184 -6.41 11.86 -3.42
C ASP A 184 -7.17 11.00 -4.45
N MET A 185 -6.53 10.66 -5.57
CA MET A 185 -7.16 9.84 -6.63
C MET A 185 -7.18 8.35 -6.32
N SER A 186 -6.28 7.87 -5.46
CA SER A 186 -6.18 6.47 -5.05
C SER A 186 -7.36 5.96 -4.23
N ALA A 187 -8.21 6.88 -3.76
CA ALA A 187 -9.48 6.56 -3.12
C ALA A 187 -10.57 6.16 -4.14
N PHE A 188 -10.46 6.64 -5.37
CA PHE A 188 -11.50 6.50 -6.40
C PHE A 188 -11.10 5.57 -7.55
N SER A 189 -9.80 5.41 -7.79
CA SER A 189 -9.29 4.60 -8.88
C SER A 189 -8.14 3.72 -8.44
N GLY A 190 -8.13 2.47 -8.91
CA GLY A 190 -7.00 1.56 -8.76
C GLY A 190 -5.86 1.89 -9.73
N VAL A 191 -4.69 1.26 -9.54
CA VAL A 191 -3.57 1.38 -10.49
C VAL A 191 -3.93 0.90 -11.89
N GLU A 192 -4.71 -0.17 -11.99
CA GLU A 192 -5.14 -0.72 -13.28
C GLU A 192 -6.04 0.29 -14.02
N GLU A 193 -7.03 0.86 -13.34
CA GLU A 193 -7.92 1.88 -13.91
C GLU A 193 -7.17 3.16 -14.31
N ALA A 194 -6.20 3.59 -13.49
CA ALA A 194 -5.35 4.72 -13.82
C ALA A 194 -4.43 4.44 -15.02
N SER A 195 -3.98 3.19 -15.17
CA SER A 195 -3.20 2.74 -16.33
C SER A 195 -4.06 2.70 -17.59
N ASP A 196 -5.28 2.18 -17.50
CA ASP A 196 -6.24 2.12 -18.61
C ASP A 196 -6.68 3.53 -19.04
N ALA A 197 -6.84 4.44 -18.08
CA ALA A 197 -7.07 5.86 -18.34
C ALA A 197 -5.81 6.61 -18.83
N GLN A 198 -4.68 5.92 -18.98
CA GLN A 198 -3.41 6.44 -19.47
C GLN A 198 -2.84 7.59 -18.63
N CYS A 199 -3.15 7.61 -17.32
CA CYS A 199 -2.71 8.64 -16.39
C CYS A 199 -1.18 8.66 -16.17
N PHE A 200 -0.49 7.59 -16.55
CA PHE A 200 0.96 7.44 -16.38
C PHE A 200 1.77 7.74 -17.65
N THR A 201 1.10 8.06 -18.77
CA THR A 201 1.75 8.30 -20.06
C THR A 201 1.45 9.70 -20.57
N PRO A 202 2.46 10.43 -21.08
CA PRO A 202 2.23 11.76 -21.68
C PRO A 202 1.52 11.68 -23.04
N PHE A 203 1.44 10.49 -23.63
CA PHE A 203 0.78 10.23 -24.90
C PHE A 203 -0.59 9.60 -24.62
N HIS A 204 -1.66 10.33 -24.92
CA HIS A 204 -3.03 9.82 -24.79
C HIS A 204 -3.53 9.31 -26.15
N ASP A 205 -3.89 8.04 -26.20
CA ASP A 205 -4.61 7.42 -27.30
C ASP A 205 -6.09 7.78 -27.19
N SER A 206 -6.40 9.02 -27.58
CA SER A 206 -7.79 9.48 -27.60
C SER A 206 -8.61 8.69 -28.62
N LEU A 207 -9.60 7.93 -28.13
CA LEU A 207 -10.61 7.30 -28.96
C LEU A 207 -11.39 8.36 -29.77
N THR A 208 -11.59 9.55 -29.21
CA THR A 208 -12.22 10.68 -29.91
C THR A 208 -11.38 11.15 -31.09
N ALA A 209 -10.05 11.24 -30.95
CA ALA A 209 -9.18 11.60 -32.08
C ALA A 209 -9.20 10.53 -33.19
N LYS A 210 -9.24 9.24 -32.82
CA LYS A 210 -9.37 8.13 -33.77
C LYS A 210 -10.72 8.15 -34.50
N LEU A 211 -11.81 8.45 -33.79
CA LEU A 211 -13.15 8.57 -34.37
C LEU A 211 -13.28 9.77 -35.32
N VAL A 212 -12.74 10.94 -34.94
CA VAL A 212 -12.73 12.13 -35.82
C VAL A 212 -11.89 11.87 -37.07
N GLN A 213 -10.77 11.15 -36.96
CA GLN A 213 -9.98 10.72 -38.13
C GLN A 213 -10.74 9.74 -39.02
N LEU A 214 -11.51 8.81 -38.45
CA LEU A 214 -12.38 7.89 -39.19
C LEU A 214 -13.53 8.61 -39.91
N GLU A 215 -14.18 9.59 -39.27
CA GLU A 215 -15.23 10.39 -39.89
C GLU A 215 -14.70 11.31 -41.00
N THR A 216 -13.50 11.88 -40.82
CA THR A 216 -12.86 12.73 -41.84
C THR A 216 -12.23 11.94 -42.99
N SER A 217 -11.89 10.67 -42.81
CA SER A 217 -11.40 9.79 -43.87
C SER A 217 -12.51 9.02 -44.59
N GLY A 218 -13.66 8.79 -43.95
CA GLY A 218 -14.86 8.17 -44.55
C GLY A 218 -15.76 9.13 -45.34
N GLY A 219 -15.50 10.44 -45.32
CA GLY A 219 -16.27 11.47 -46.05
C GLY A 219 -15.72 11.83 -47.44
N ARG A 220 -14.85 11.00 -48.01
CA ARG A 220 -14.31 11.14 -49.38
C ARG A 220 -14.59 9.90 -50.21
N GLU A 221 -15.86 9.68 -50.53
CA GLU A 221 -16.28 8.95 -51.74
C GLU A 221 -17.42 9.70 -52.43
#